data_AF-U1ZX30-F1
#
_entry.id   AF-U1ZX30-F1
#
_cell.length_a   1.000
_cell.length_b   1.000
_cell.length_c   1.000
_cell.angle_alpha   90.00
_cell.angle_beta   90.00
_cell.angle_gamma   90.00
#
_symmetry.space_group_name_H-M   'P 1'
#
loop_
_entity.id
_entity.type
_entity.pdbx_description
1 polymer ?
#
loop_
_entity_poly.entity_id
_entity_poly.type
_entity_poly.pdbx_seq_one_letter_code
_entity_poly.pdbx_strand_id
1 'polypeptide(L)'
;MVSALIQNVALNNHSPAGGMLPYHQNCVAMAFSRTLGIGVNAAVNLFIANGWVGSASALQYDNAIATIVAQLPLANVALDESWLSLKPRLSTLADGRYFAVNSGANNFGGTGIGHAFAIVKHGSWGTAANNSEKTDSNYGSNIAGSSKISLWGPA
;
A
#
# COMPACT_ATOMS: atom_id res chain seq x y z
N MET A 1 -11.63 -9.23 -7.33
CA MET A 1 -10.45 -10.11 -7.51
C MET A 1 -9.63 -10.32 -6.24
N VAL A 2 -9.28 -9.30 -5.45
CA VAL A 2 -8.58 -9.47 -4.15
C VAL A 2 -9.32 -10.39 -3.16
N SER A 3 -10.66 -10.36 -3.14
CA SER A 3 -11.47 -11.26 -2.29
C SER A 3 -11.20 -12.75 -2.51
N ALA A 4 -10.89 -13.20 -3.73
CA ALA A 4 -10.67 -14.63 -3.99
C ALA A 4 -9.35 -15.14 -3.38
N LEU A 5 -8.32 -14.29 -3.30
CA LEU A 5 -7.03 -14.62 -2.70
C LEU A 5 -7.12 -14.74 -1.17
N ILE A 6 -8.09 -14.03 -0.56
CA ILE A 6 -8.26 -13.93 0.90
C ILE A 6 -9.35 -14.88 1.42
N GLN A 7 -10.38 -15.18 0.62
CA GLN A 7 -11.50 -16.03 1.01
C GLN A 7 -11.12 -17.49 1.34
N ASN A 8 -9.99 -17.97 0.82
CA ASN A 8 -9.54 -19.36 1.01
C ASN A 8 -8.28 -19.48 1.88
N VAL A 9 -7.81 -18.39 2.50
CA VAL A 9 -6.61 -18.41 3.34
C VAL A 9 -7.00 -18.14 4.79
N ALA A 10 -6.65 -19.05 5.70
CA ALA A 10 -6.79 -18.83 7.13
C ALA A 10 -5.89 -17.67 7.57
N LEU A 11 -6.48 -16.52 7.90
CA LEU A 11 -5.75 -15.32 8.27
C LEU A 11 -5.15 -15.45 9.69
N ASN A 12 -3.83 -15.42 9.78
CA ASN A 12 -3.11 -15.39 11.06
C ASN A 12 -2.96 -13.94 11.56
N ASN A 13 -3.72 -13.56 12.58
CA ASN A 13 -3.67 -12.21 13.17
C ASN A 13 -2.65 -12.05 14.30
N HIS A 14 -1.91 -13.11 14.66
CA HIS A 14 -0.84 -13.00 15.67
C HIS A 14 0.32 -12.14 15.15
N SER A 15 1.06 -11.53 16.07
CA SER A 15 2.28 -10.81 15.73
C SER A 15 3.23 -11.72 14.92
N PRO A 16 3.78 -11.25 13.79
CA PRO A 16 4.72 -12.04 13.00
C PRO A 16 5.96 -12.45 13.80
N ALA A 17 6.50 -13.62 13.47
CA ALA A 17 7.78 -14.06 14.02
C ALA A 17 8.88 -13.06 13.63
N GLY A 18 9.65 -12.59 14.62
CA GLY A 18 10.64 -11.51 14.44
C GLY A 18 10.10 -10.11 14.74
N GLY A 19 8.82 -9.97 15.10
CA GLY A 19 8.22 -8.69 15.50
C GLY A 19 7.82 -7.80 14.33
N MET A 20 6.95 -6.83 14.61
CA MET A 20 6.54 -5.80 13.65
C MET A 20 7.53 -4.64 13.64
N LEU A 21 7.59 -3.92 12.52
CA LEU A 21 8.23 -2.60 12.49
C LEU A 21 7.55 -1.66 13.49
N PRO A 22 8.29 -0.70 14.08
CA PRO A 22 7.69 0.36 14.88
C PRO A 22 6.57 1.06 14.11
N TYR A 23 5.52 1.49 14.82
CA TYR A 23 4.31 2.07 14.20
C TYR A 23 4.66 3.05 13.09
N HIS A 24 5.52 4.05 13.35
CA HIS A 24 5.93 5.09 12.39
C HIS A 24 6.60 4.58 11.10
N GLN A 25 7.15 3.36 11.07
CA GLN A 25 7.77 2.73 9.88
C GLN A 25 6.83 1.73 9.19
N ASN A 26 5.67 1.45 9.79
CA ASN A 26 4.78 0.38 9.37
C ASN A 26 3.77 0.78 8.26
N CYS A 27 3.96 1.93 7.60
CA CYS A 27 3.01 2.50 6.65
C CYS A 27 2.70 1.56 5.48
N VAL A 28 3.70 0.80 5.03
CA VAL A 28 3.56 -0.21 3.98
C VAL A 28 2.64 -1.35 4.39
N ALA A 29 2.84 -1.94 5.57
CA ALA A 29 1.99 -3.01 6.06
C ALA A 29 0.55 -2.54 6.28
N MET A 30 0.38 -1.31 6.79
CA MET A 30 -0.94 -0.72 6.97
C MET A 30 -1.64 -0.45 5.63
N ALA A 31 -0.91 0.09 4.64
CA ALA A 31 -1.43 0.36 3.32
C ALA A 31 -1.88 -0.94 2.62
N PHE A 32 -1.10 -2.00 2.71
CA PHE A 32 -1.51 -3.34 2.25
C PHE A 32 -2.72 -3.86 3.00
N SER A 33 -2.74 -3.78 4.33
CA SER A 33 -3.89 -4.18 5.15
C SER A 33 -5.18 -3.46 4.73
N ARG A 34 -5.12 -2.15 4.50
CA ARG A 34 -6.28 -1.39 4.00
C ARG A 34 -6.67 -1.80 2.59
N THR A 35 -5.70 -1.95 1.69
CA THR A 35 -5.94 -2.37 0.30
C THR A 35 -6.62 -3.74 0.24
N LEU A 36 -6.11 -4.71 1.03
CA LEU A 36 -6.59 -6.08 1.09
C LEU A 36 -7.86 -6.24 1.94
N GLY A 37 -8.13 -5.29 2.85
CA GLY A 37 -9.27 -5.37 3.76
C GLY A 37 -9.11 -6.38 4.90
N ILE A 38 -7.87 -6.66 5.31
CA ILE A 38 -7.53 -7.60 6.39
C ILE A 38 -6.71 -6.90 7.48
N GLY A 39 -6.51 -7.55 8.63
CA GLY A 39 -5.65 -7.02 9.70
C GLY A 39 -4.19 -6.85 9.26
N VAL A 40 -3.48 -5.89 9.86
CA VAL A 40 -2.05 -5.61 9.55
C VAL A 40 -1.18 -6.85 9.75
N ASN A 41 -1.31 -7.51 10.91
CA ASN A 41 -0.59 -8.74 11.19
C ASN A 41 -0.91 -9.85 10.18
N ALA A 42 -2.19 -9.99 9.79
CA ALA A 42 -2.59 -10.96 8.79
C ALA A 42 -1.99 -10.69 7.41
N ALA A 43 -1.91 -9.43 6.98
CA ALA A 43 -1.24 -9.06 5.73
C ALA A 43 0.24 -9.43 5.77
N VAL A 44 0.95 -9.08 6.85
CA VAL A 44 2.38 -9.39 6.97
C VAL A 44 2.62 -10.90 7.03
N ASN A 45 1.86 -11.64 7.83
CA ASN A 45 1.96 -13.10 7.92
C ASN A 45 1.65 -13.77 6.59
N LEU A 46 0.67 -13.26 5.82
CA LEU A 46 0.39 -13.75 4.47
C LEU A 46 1.63 -13.61 3.58
N PHE A 47 2.30 -12.47 3.60
CA PHE A 47 3.49 -12.23 2.76
C PHE A 47 4.67 -13.10 3.16
N ILE A 48 4.89 -13.31 4.46
CA ILE A 48 5.94 -14.19 4.98
C ILE A 48 5.63 -15.66 4.65
N ALA A 49 4.40 -16.11 4.87
CA ALA A 49 3.99 -17.50 4.62
C ALA A 49 4.08 -17.89 3.15
N ASN A 50 3.87 -16.93 2.23
CA ASN A 50 4.04 -17.14 0.80
C ASN A 50 5.50 -16.93 0.33
N GLY A 51 6.43 -16.59 1.23
CA GLY A 51 7.85 -16.38 0.89
C GLY A 51 8.12 -15.13 0.06
N TRP A 52 7.18 -14.19 -0.03
CA TRP A 52 7.36 -12.94 -0.79
C TRP A 52 8.31 -11.99 -0.07
N VAL A 53 8.37 -12.09 1.25
CA VAL A 53 9.34 -11.40 2.11
C VAL A 53 9.82 -12.35 3.20
N GLY A 54 11.06 -12.16 3.67
CA GLY A 54 11.62 -12.98 4.75
C GLY A 54 11.14 -12.57 6.16
N SER A 55 10.68 -11.33 6.33
CA SER A 55 10.30 -10.76 7.63
C SER A 55 9.43 -9.52 7.48
N ALA A 56 8.80 -9.08 8.57
CA ALA A 56 8.07 -7.82 8.62
C ALA A 56 8.97 -6.61 8.33
N SER A 57 10.23 -6.64 8.76
CA SER A 57 11.19 -5.56 8.54
C SER A 57 11.54 -5.33 7.08
N ALA A 58 11.39 -6.33 6.21
CA ALA A 58 11.62 -6.17 4.79
C ALA A 58 10.64 -5.16 4.14
N LEU A 59 9.45 -4.97 4.73
CA LEU A 59 8.42 -4.07 4.21
C LEU A 59 8.81 -2.58 4.25
N GLN A 60 9.91 -2.22 4.91
CA GLN A 60 10.42 -0.86 4.85
C GLN A 60 11.08 -0.50 3.50
N TYR A 61 11.31 -1.48 2.62
CA TYR A 61 12.05 -1.28 1.38
C TYR A 61 11.19 -1.43 0.12
N ASP A 62 11.44 -0.60 -0.89
CA ASP A 62 10.68 -0.60 -2.15
C ASP A 62 10.75 -1.92 -2.92
N ASN A 63 11.88 -2.64 -2.88
CA ASN A 63 12.00 -3.94 -3.53
C ASN A 63 11.03 -5.00 -2.97
N ALA A 64 10.79 -4.99 -1.65
CA ALA A 64 9.82 -5.86 -1.01
C ALA A 64 8.40 -5.49 -1.45
N ILE A 65 8.10 -4.18 -1.53
CA ILE A 65 6.82 -3.68 -2.04
C ILE A 65 6.59 -4.15 -3.48
N ALA A 66 7.59 -3.96 -4.36
CA ALA A 66 7.55 -4.36 -5.77
C ALA A 66 7.30 -5.87 -5.91
N THR A 67 7.95 -6.67 -5.08
CA THR A 67 7.75 -8.13 -5.04
C THR A 67 6.32 -8.48 -4.68
N ILE A 68 5.76 -7.87 -3.63
CA ILE A 68 4.39 -8.15 -3.18
C ILE A 68 3.36 -7.72 -4.22
N VAL A 69 3.43 -6.48 -4.74
CA VAL A 69 2.43 -5.99 -5.71
C VAL A 69 2.43 -6.81 -7.01
N ALA A 70 3.56 -7.38 -7.41
CA ALA A 70 3.65 -8.26 -8.57
C ALA A 70 2.95 -9.62 -8.37
N GLN A 71 2.80 -10.08 -7.12
CA GLN A 71 2.10 -11.32 -6.79
C GLN A 71 0.60 -11.11 -6.54
N LEU A 72 0.21 -9.88 -6.19
CA LEU A 72 -1.19 -9.56 -5.95
C LEU A 72 -1.95 -9.40 -7.29
N PRO A 73 -3.23 -9.81 -7.35
CA PRO A 73 -4.08 -9.63 -8.52
C PRO A 73 -4.60 -8.18 -8.60
N LEU A 74 -3.68 -7.23 -8.71
CA LEU A 74 -3.95 -5.79 -8.83
C LEU A 74 -3.41 -5.29 -10.17
N ALA A 75 -4.21 -4.50 -10.89
CA ALA A 75 -3.77 -3.83 -12.09
C ALA A 75 -2.84 -2.67 -11.75
N ASN A 76 -1.79 -2.48 -12.57
CA ASN A 76 -1.00 -1.26 -12.56
C ASN A 76 -1.83 -0.12 -13.18
N VAL A 77 -2.19 0.87 -12.37
CA VAL A 77 -3.01 2.02 -12.79
C VAL A 77 -2.14 3.20 -13.18
N ALA A 78 -1.04 3.39 -12.45
CA ALA A 78 -0.05 4.42 -12.69
C ALA A 78 1.31 3.98 -12.13
N LEU A 79 2.39 4.34 -12.80
CA LEU A 79 3.76 4.11 -12.34
C LEU A 79 4.52 5.44 -12.41
N ASP A 80 5.05 5.87 -11.27
CA ASP A 80 5.85 7.11 -11.13
C ASP A 80 5.21 8.39 -11.68
N GLU A 81 3.88 8.45 -11.62
CA GLU A 81 3.13 9.60 -12.09
C GLU A 81 3.11 10.70 -11.03
N SER A 82 3.20 11.96 -11.45
CA SER A 82 3.13 13.08 -10.49
C SER A 82 1.77 13.11 -9.79
N TRP A 83 1.76 13.43 -8.49
CA TRP A 83 0.53 13.56 -7.72
C TRP A 83 -0.42 14.61 -8.32
N LEU A 84 0.12 15.70 -8.87
CA LEU A 84 -0.66 16.73 -9.55
C LEU A 84 -1.46 16.18 -10.74
N SER A 85 -0.89 15.25 -11.50
CA SER A 85 -1.54 14.61 -12.65
C SER A 85 -2.49 13.48 -12.23
N LEU A 86 -2.09 12.69 -11.23
CA LEU A 86 -2.84 11.52 -10.79
C LEU A 86 -4.10 11.91 -10.00
N LYS A 87 -4.01 12.92 -9.13
CA LYS A 87 -5.08 13.29 -8.18
C LYS A 87 -6.43 13.59 -8.86
N PRO A 88 -6.52 14.36 -9.97
CA PRO A 88 -7.78 14.55 -10.68
C PRO A 88 -8.36 13.26 -11.25
N ARG A 89 -7.50 12.37 -11.77
CA ARG A 89 -7.90 11.08 -12.38
C ARG A 89 -8.48 10.09 -11.36
N LEU A 90 -8.17 10.21 -10.07
CA LEU A 90 -8.72 9.33 -9.04
C LEU A 90 -10.27 9.32 -9.01
N SER A 91 -10.90 10.44 -9.41
CA SER A 91 -12.36 10.55 -9.49
C SER A 91 -12.97 9.71 -10.61
N THR A 92 -12.19 9.39 -11.66
CA THR A 92 -12.64 8.62 -12.83
C THR A 92 -12.30 7.14 -12.73
N LEU A 93 -11.54 6.74 -11.70
CA LEU A 93 -11.25 5.33 -11.44
C LEU A 93 -12.48 4.61 -10.88
N ALA A 94 -12.52 3.30 -11.11
CA ALA A 94 -13.55 2.44 -10.55
C ALA A 94 -13.55 2.45 -9.01
N ASP A 95 -14.70 2.20 -8.41
CA ASP A 95 -14.79 2.04 -6.96
C ASP A 95 -13.98 0.82 -6.49
N GLY A 96 -13.28 0.98 -5.37
CA GLY A 96 -12.38 -0.04 -4.85
C GLY A 96 -11.29 0.50 -3.94
N ARG A 97 -10.31 -0.36 -3.67
CA ARG A 97 -9.17 -0.05 -2.81
C ARG A 97 -7.89 -0.18 -3.60
N TYR A 98 -7.08 0.85 -3.54
CA TYR A 98 -5.85 0.97 -4.29
C TYR A 98 -4.68 1.08 -3.32
N PHE A 99 -3.61 0.36 -3.64
CA PHE A 99 -2.32 0.49 -2.97
C PHE A 99 -1.50 1.55 -3.69
N ALA A 100 -0.98 2.53 -2.96
CA ALA A 100 -0.19 3.62 -3.51
C ALA A 100 1.16 3.73 -2.81
N VAL A 101 2.22 3.96 -3.59
CA VAL A 101 3.57 4.28 -3.10
C VAL A 101 3.88 5.72 -3.46
N ASN A 102 4.38 6.49 -2.51
CA ASN A 102 4.91 7.83 -2.69
C ASN A 102 6.45 7.78 -2.66
N SER A 103 7.06 7.87 -3.83
CA SER A 103 8.51 7.82 -4.03
C SER A 103 9.19 9.19 -3.84
N GLY A 104 8.44 10.22 -3.45
CA GLY A 104 8.94 11.60 -3.38
C GLY A 104 9.36 12.10 -4.75
N ALA A 105 10.58 12.61 -4.89
CA ALA A 105 11.10 13.08 -6.18
C ALA A 105 11.65 11.94 -7.08
N ASN A 106 11.76 10.72 -6.54
CA ASN A 106 12.44 9.60 -7.19
C ASN A 106 11.44 8.67 -7.89
N ASN A 107 11.95 7.82 -8.78
CA ASN A 107 11.16 6.72 -9.34
C ASN A 107 11.02 5.59 -8.30
N PHE A 108 9.91 4.86 -8.38
CA PHE A 108 9.65 3.68 -7.59
C PHE A 108 10.55 2.53 -8.04
N GLY A 109 11.06 1.80 -7.05
CA GLY A 109 11.93 0.65 -7.28
C GLY A 109 13.37 0.92 -6.84
N GLY A 110 13.99 -0.08 -6.23
CA GLY A 110 15.34 -0.01 -5.69
C GLY A 110 15.40 -0.43 -4.21
N THR A 111 16.43 0.03 -3.51
CA THR A 111 16.68 -0.27 -2.09
C THR A 111 16.28 0.88 -1.17
N GLY A 112 15.53 1.86 -1.67
CA GLY A 112 15.05 3.01 -0.91
C GLY A 112 14.03 2.61 0.17
N ILE A 113 13.83 3.51 1.13
CA ILE A 113 12.77 3.35 2.14
C ILE A 113 11.44 3.68 1.47
N GLY A 114 10.53 2.71 1.50
CA GLY A 114 9.21 2.86 0.90
C GLY A 114 8.26 3.64 1.79
N HIS A 115 7.47 4.51 1.16
CA HIS A 115 6.37 5.20 1.80
C HIS A 115 5.08 4.88 1.06
N ALA A 116 4.14 4.24 1.74
CA ALA A 116 2.90 3.81 1.11
C ALA A 116 1.68 4.29 1.88
N PHE A 117 0.56 4.31 1.17
CA PHE A 117 -0.76 4.63 1.67
C PHE A 117 -1.80 3.89 0.82
N ALA A 118 -3.03 3.82 1.30
CA ALA A 118 -4.15 3.30 0.53
C ALA A 118 -5.01 4.44 0.01
N ILE A 119 -5.59 4.28 -1.17
CA ILE A 119 -6.70 5.11 -1.67
C ILE A 119 -7.96 4.25 -1.67
N VAL A 120 -9.02 4.75 -1.05
CA VAL A 120 -10.33 4.10 -1.02
C VAL A 120 -11.30 4.94 -1.82
N LYS A 121 -11.94 4.35 -2.83
CA LYS A 121 -12.87 4.98 -3.76
C LYS A 121 -14.24 4.31 -3.65
N HIS A 122 -15.27 5.10 -3.37
CA HIS A 122 -16.68 4.71 -3.35
C HIS A 122 -17.57 5.94 -3.63
N GLY A 123 -17.82 6.22 -4.91
CA GLY A 123 -18.38 7.52 -5.35
C GLY A 123 -17.36 8.66 -5.23
N SER A 124 -16.92 8.99 -4.01
CA SER A 124 -15.78 9.87 -3.70
C SER A 124 -14.52 9.08 -3.35
N TRP A 125 -13.36 9.73 -3.20
CA TRP A 125 -12.12 9.08 -2.79
C TRP A 125 -11.50 9.73 -1.55
N GLY A 126 -10.77 8.93 -0.78
CA GLY A 126 -9.93 9.38 0.35
C GLY A 126 -8.65 8.56 0.44
N THR A 127 -7.66 9.07 1.18
CA THR A 127 -6.46 8.29 1.54
C THR A 127 -6.62 7.68 2.92
N ALA A 128 -5.91 6.58 3.18
CA ALA A 128 -5.85 5.91 4.47
C ALA A 128 -4.47 5.29 4.71
N ALA A 129 -4.18 4.92 5.96
CA ALA A 129 -3.05 4.09 6.34
C ALA A 129 -1.67 4.71 6.03
N ASN A 130 -1.57 6.02 6.21
CA ASN A 130 -0.27 6.65 6.39
C ASN A 130 -0.02 6.88 7.88
N ASN A 131 1.15 6.52 8.39
CA ASN A 131 1.53 6.77 9.78
C ASN A 131 1.56 8.26 10.17
N SER A 132 1.60 9.14 9.17
CA SER A 132 1.51 10.59 9.32
C SER A 132 0.08 11.12 9.24
N GLU A 133 -0.95 10.27 9.14
CA GLU A 133 -2.35 10.69 9.28
C GLU A 133 -2.56 11.25 10.69
N LYS A 134 -2.63 12.57 10.77
CA LYS A 134 -3.28 13.24 11.89
C LYS A 134 -4.78 13.13 11.65
N THR A 135 -5.57 12.94 12.71
CA THR A 135 -7.05 12.93 12.65
C THR A 135 -7.63 14.15 11.94
N ASP A 136 -6.85 15.24 11.89
CA ASP A 136 -7.29 16.57 11.45
C ASP A 136 -6.72 16.92 10.07
N SER A 137 -5.92 16.05 9.44
CA SER A 137 -5.28 16.32 8.14
C SER A 137 -5.15 15.06 7.30
N ASN A 138 -5.89 15.04 6.19
CA ASN A 138 -5.85 13.98 5.19
C ASN A 138 -4.44 13.89 4.57
N TYR A 139 -3.78 12.73 4.63
CA TYR A 139 -2.44 12.56 4.08
C TYR A 139 -2.35 13.01 2.60
N GLY A 140 -3.38 12.74 1.80
CA GLY A 140 -3.44 13.15 0.40
C GLY A 140 -3.38 14.67 0.14
N SER A 141 -3.66 15.53 1.12
CA SER A 141 -3.46 16.98 1.00
C SER A 141 -2.03 17.43 1.30
N ASN A 142 -1.22 16.58 1.94
CA ASN A 142 0.14 16.89 2.36
C ASN A 142 1.20 16.36 1.36
N ILE A 143 0.78 15.59 0.35
CA ILE A 143 1.66 15.11 -0.73
C ILE A 143 1.97 16.28 -1.67
N ALA A 144 3.26 16.55 -1.92
CA ALA A 144 3.68 17.58 -2.87
C ALA A 144 3.19 17.23 -4.29
N GLY A 145 2.77 18.21 -5.07
CA GLY A 145 2.27 17.97 -6.43
C GLY A 145 3.28 17.29 -7.35
N SER A 146 4.59 17.52 -7.11
CA SER A 146 5.70 16.91 -7.84
C SER A 146 6.07 15.51 -7.35
N SER A 147 5.49 15.03 -6.24
CA SER A 147 5.74 13.69 -5.74
C SER A 147 5.30 12.64 -6.75
N LYS A 148 6.15 11.67 -7.04
CA LYS A 148 5.88 10.53 -7.91
C LYS A 148 5.13 9.45 -7.14
N ILE A 149 3.99 9.07 -7.68
CA ILE A 149 3.07 8.10 -7.10
C ILE A 149 2.94 6.92 -8.06
N SER A 150 3.13 5.72 -7.52
CA SER A 150 2.81 4.46 -8.19
C SER A 150 1.57 3.85 -7.55
N LEU A 151 0.62 3.40 -8.37
CA LEU A 151 -0.74 3.04 -7.95
C LEU A 151 -1.16 1.70 -8.55
N TRP A 152 -1.64 0.79 -7.69
CA TRP A 152 -2.20 -0.50 -8.08
C TRP A 152 -3.60 -0.68 -7.50
N GLY A 153 -4.52 -1.24 -8.26
CA GLY A 153 -5.92 -1.35 -7.86
C GLY A 153 -6.69 -2.48 -8.52
N PRO A 154 -8.03 -2.51 -8.36
CA PRO A 154 -8.87 -3.43 -9.10
C PRO A 154 -8.67 -3.25 -10.61
N ALA A 155 -8.56 -4.37 -11.33
CA ALA A 155 -8.65 -4.41 -12.78
C ALA A 155 -10.10 -4.19 -13.23
#